data_AF-A0A1H7PHY6-F1
#
_entry.id   AF-A0A1H7PHY6-F1
#
_cell.length_a   1.000
_cell.length_b   1.000
_cell.length_c   1.000
_cell.angle_alpha   90.00
_cell.angle_beta   90.00
_cell.angle_gamma   90.00
#
_symmetry.space_group_name_H-M   'P 1'
#
loop_
_entity.id
_entity.type
_entity.pdbx_description
1 polymer ?
#
loop_
_entity_poly.entity_id
_entity_poly.type
_entity_poly.pdbx_seq_one_letter_code
_entity_poly.pdbx_strand_id
1 'polypeptide(L)'
;MSRRKLTDEERIQAVQEYLSGKGSYASIAKKYGVTKETFRQMVVFAKTDGIESVRISHTNKRYSAKTKLKAVTEYLDCKGSQVEICRKYHIS
;
A
#
# COMPACT_ATOMS: atom_id res chain seq x y z
N MET A 1 19.34 -6.84 12.62
CA MET A 1 18.85 -7.75 11.57
C MET A 1 18.32 -6.92 10.41
N SER A 2 19.04 -6.84 9.29
CA SER A 2 18.64 -6.05 8.12
C SER A 2 17.41 -6.69 7.47
N ARG A 3 16.26 -5.99 7.45
CA ARG A 3 15.07 -6.44 6.71
C ARG A 3 15.40 -6.37 5.22
N ARG A 4 15.60 -7.52 4.56
CA ARG A 4 15.66 -7.59 3.10
C ARG A 4 14.36 -7.01 2.54
N LYS A 5 14.47 -6.00 1.69
CA LYS A 5 13.32 -5.49 0.93
C LYS A 5 13.05 -6.49 -0.18
N LEU A 6 11.88 -7.13 -0.13
CA LEU A 6 11.40 -8.02 -1.19
C LEU A 6 11.38 -7.28 -2.52
N THR A 7 11.87 -7.86 -3.62
CA THR A 7 11.73 -7.24 -4.94
C THR A 7 10.28 -7.27 -5.42
N ASP A 8 9.94 -6.39 -6.34
CA ASP A 8 8.64 -6.35 -7.03
C ASP A 8 8.27 -7.70 -7.67
N GLU A 9 9.25 -8.41 -8.25
CA GLU A 9 9.05 -9.76 -8.81
C GLU A 9 8.67 -10.78 -7.73
N GLU A 10 9.42 -10.83 -6.61
CA GLU A 10 9.14 -11.73 -5.50
C GLU A 10 7.74 -11.48 -4.89
N ARG A 11 7.32 -10.21 -4.85
CA ARG A 11 6.00 -9.81 -4.36
C ARG A 11 4.87 -10.32 -5.25
N ILE A 12 5.02 -10.16 -6.56
CA ILE A 12 4.06 -10.64 -7.55
C ILE A 12 3.98 -12.17 -7.47
N GLN A 13 5.14 -12.84 -7.41
CA GLN A 13 5.20 -14.29 -7.33
C GLN A 13 4.53 -14.82 -6.06
N ALA A 14 4.73 -14.16 -4.92
CA ALA A 14 4.10 -14.54 -3.65
C ALA A 14 2.56 -14.46 -3.73
N VAL A 15 2.02 -13.37 -4.30
CA VAL A 15 0.57 -13.21 -4.47
C VAL A 15 0.03 -14.20 -5.49
N GLN A 16 0.74 -14.44 -6.58
CA GLN A 16 0.34 -15.41 -7.60
C GLN A 16 0.35 -16.85 -7.07
N GLU A 17 1.31 -17.21 -6.21
CA GLU A 17 1.32 -18.49 -5.48
C GLU A 17 0.06 -18.64 -4.60
N TYR A 18 -0.32 -17.57 -3.90
CA TYR A 18 -1.54 -17.56 -3.09
C TYR A 18 -2.80 -17.71 -3.94
N LEU A 19 -2.91 -16.95 -5.04
CA LEU A 19 -4.04 -17.04 -5.96
C LEU A 19 -4.12 -18.41 -6.66
N SER A 20 -2.99 -19.08 -6.86
CA SER A 20 -2.93 -20.44 -7.39
C SER A 20 -3.26 -21.52 -6.35
N GLY A 21 -3.55 -21.14 -5.09
CA GLY A 21 -3.87 -22.09 -4.01
C GLY A 21 -2.67 -22.86 -3.45
N LYS A 22 -1.44 -22.43 -3.72
CA LYS A 22 -0.21 -23.15 -3.31
C LYS A 22 0.15 -23.02 -1.83
N GLY A 23 -0.60 -22.25 -1.05
CA GLY A 23 -0.38 -22.12 0.38
C GLY A 23 -1.27 -21.08 1.08
N SER A 24 -1.22 -21.10 2.40
CA SER A 24 -1.90 -20.11 3.24
C SER A 24 -1.11 -18.79 3.33
N TYR A 25 -1.78 -17.71 3.75
CA TYR A 25 -1.12 -16.42 4.01
C TYR A 25 0.14 -16.55 4.89
N ALA A 26 0.09 -17.38 5.93
CA ALA A 26 1.21 -17.55 6.85
C ALA A 26 2.39 -18.31 6.22
N SER A 27 2.09 -19.36 5.46
CA SER A 27 3.10 -20.18 4.77
C SER A 27 3.88 -19.36 3.75
N ILE A 28 3.15 -18.60 2.92
CA ILE A 28 3.74 -17.77 1.87
C ILE A 28 4.47 -16.58 2.50
N ALA A 29 3.87 -15.92 3.49
CA ALA A 29 4.52 -14.81 4.18
C ALA A 29 5.87 -15.24 4.81
N LYS A 30 5.92 -16.43 5.44
CA LYS A 30 7.15 -16.98 6.01
C LYS A 30 8.19 -17.33 4.93
N LYS A 31 7.76 -17.89 3.79
CA LYS A 31 8.63 -18.23 2.65
C LYS A 31 9.35 -16.99 2.10
N TYR A 32 8.62 -15.88 1.97
CA TYR A 32 9.14 -14.62 1.45
C TYR A 32 9.66 -13.69 2.55
N GLY A 33 9.64 -14.07 3.83
CA GLY A 33 10.11 -13.22 4.93
C GLY A 33 9.31 -11.92 5.13
N VAL A 34 8.04 -11.90 4.71
CA VAL A 34 7.12 -10.78 4.94
C VAL A 34 6.20 -11.08 6.12
N THR A 35 5.67 -10.04 6.76
CA THR A 35 4.66 -10.21 7.80
C THR A 35 3.32 -10.60 7.18
N LYS A 36 2.52 -11.38 7.91
CA LYS A 36 1.18 -11.82 7.49
C LYS A 36 0.28 -10.65 7.12
N GLU A 37 0.36 -9.55 7.85
CA GLU A 37 -0.43 -8.33 7.60
C GLU A 37 -0.05 -7.66 6.28
N THR A 38 1.24 -7.47 6.02
CA THR A 38 1.72 -6.92 4.74
C THR A 38 1.33 -7.82 3.58
N PHE A 39 1.45 -9.14 3.72
CA PHE A 39 1.04 -10.08 2.69
C PHE A 39 -0.48 -10.05 2.45
N ARG A 40 -1.29 -9.91 3.52
CA ARG A 40 -2.75 -9.75 3.39
C ARG A 40 -3.09 -8.47 2.61
N GLN A 41 -2.43 -7.35 2.91
CA GLN A 41 -2.62 -6.10 2.17
C GLN A 41 -2.26 -6.27 0.69
N MET A 42 -1.12 -6.91 0.38
CA MET A 42 -0.71 -7.21 -0.99
C MET A 42 -1.77 -7.99 -1.77
N VAL A 43 -2.39 -9.00 -1.17
CA VAL A 43 -3.46 -9.78 -1.80
C VAL A 43 -4.73 -8.94 -2.01
N VAL A 44 -5.06 -8.04 -1.08
CA VAL A 44 -6.20 -7.12 -1.25
C VAL A 44 -5.95 -6.17 -2.41
N PHE A 45 -4.79 -5.52 -2.45
CA PHE A 45 -4.39 -4.63 -3.55
C PHE A 45 -4.44 -5.35 -4.89
N ALA A 46 -3.90 -6.58 -4.96
CA ALA A 46 -3.94 -7.39 -6.17
C ALA A 46 -5.36 -7.67 -6.66
N LYS A 47 -6.34 -7.82 -5.75
CA LYS A 47 -7.75 -8.06 -6.08
C LYS A 47 -8.49 -6.79 -6.48
N THR A 48 -8.15 -5.64 -5.91
CA THR A 48 -8.85 -4.38 -6.18
C THR A 48 -8.30 -3.63 -7.38
N ASP A 49 -6.97 -3.62 -7.51
CA ASP A 49 -6.22 -2.71 -8.40
C ASP A 49 -5.31 -3.50 -9.37
N GLY A 50 -5.32 -4.84 -9.29
CA GLY A 50 -4.53 -5.74 -10.14
C GLY A 50 -3.15 -6.06 -9.59
N ILE A 51 -2.49 -7.10 -10.11
CA ILE A 51 -1.22 -7.63 -9.59
C ILE A 51 -0.07 -6.59 -9.60
N GLU A 52 -0.14 -5.60 -10.49
CA GLU A 52 0.86 -4.53 -10.59
C GLU A 52 0.85 -3.59 -9.38
N SER A 53 -0.28 -3.46 -8.69
CA SER A 53 -0.42 -2.63 -7.48
C SER A 53 0.41 -3.16 -6.28
N VAL A 54 0.85 -4.41 -6.36
CA VAL A 54 1.67 -5.06 -5.33
C VAL A 54 3.14 -4.64 -5.42
N ARG A 55 3.58 -4.13 -6.59
CA ARG A 55 4.95 -3.67 -6.81
C ARG A 55 5.33 -2.59 -5.80
N ILE A 56 6.62 -2.52 -5.45
CA ILE A 56 7.10 -1.43 -4.60
C ILE A 56 6.93 -0.13 -5.38
N SER A 57 6.15 0.81 -4.85
CA SER A 57 6.25 2.18 -5.33
C SER A 57 7.63 2.72 -4.96
N HIS A 58 8.51 2.87 -5.94
CA HIS A 58 9.80 3.54 -5.77
C HIS A 58 9.66 5.06 -5.61
N THR A 59 8.43 5.58 -5.71
CA THR A 59 8.15 7.01 -5.60
C THR A 59 7.18 7.28 -4.47
N ASN A 60 7.48 8.31 -3.65
CA ASN A 60 6.51 8.87 -2.72
C ASN A 60 5.39 9.54 -3.52
N LYS A 61 4.13 9.43 -3.06
CA LYS A 61 3.01 10.21 -3.61
C LYS A 61 3.40 11.69 -3.62
N ARG A 62 3.62 12.26 -4.81
CA ARG A 62 3.89 13.67 -4.98
C ARG A 62 2.57 14.43 -5.02
N TYR A 63 2.20 15.03 -3.91
CA TYR A 63 1.07 15.97 -3.89
C TYR A 63 1.50 17.30 -4.53
N SER A 64 0.69 17.79 -5.48
CA SER A 64 0.92 19.11 -6.09
C SER A 64 0.83 20.22 -5.04
N ALA A 65 1.57 21.31 -5.24
CA ALA A 65 1.54 22.47 -4.32
C ALA A 65 0.11 23.00 -4.11
N LYS A 66 -0.70 23.02 -5.18
CA LYS A 66 -2.10 23.41 -5.15
C LYS A 66 -2.93 22.52 -4.21
N THR A 67 -2.75 21.20 -4.27
CA THR A 67 -3.46 20.25 -3.41
C THR A 67 -3.07 20.43 -1.94
N LYS A 68 -1.77 20.62 -1.66
CA LYS A 68 -1.27 20.85 -0.30
C LYS A 68 -1.83 22.13 0.31
N LEU A 69 -1.77 23.23 -0.44
CA LEU A 69 -2.28 24.53 0.01
C LEU A 69 -3.77 24.45 0.31
N LYS A 70 -4.55 23.82 -0.57
CA LYS A 70 -6.01 23.70 -0.38
C LYS A 70 -6.37 22.89 0.87
N ALA A 71 -5.66 21.79 1.15
CA ALA A 71 -5.86 21.01 2.36
C ALA A 71 -5.54 21.82 3.63
N VAL A 72 -4.45 22.59 3.62
CA VAL A 72 -4.06 23.47 4.75
C VAL A 72 -5.09 24.58 4.95
N THR A 73 -5.54 25.23 3.88
CA THR A 73 -6.55 26.30 3.98
C THR A 73 -7.86 25.78 4.55
N GLU A 74 -8.36 24.61 4.12
CA GLU A 74 -9.60 24.05 4.67
C GLU A 74 -9.47 23.62 6.13
N TYR A 75 -8.28 23.20 6.56
CA TYR A 75 -8.02 22.90 7.97
C TYR A 75 -8.02 24.18 8.82
N LEU A 76 -7.36 25.24 8.34
CA LEU A 76 -7.34 26.53 9.01
C LEU A 76 -8.73 27.19 9.07
N ASP A 77 -9.56 26.97 8.05
CA ASP A 77 -10.94 27.47 7.99
C ASP A 77 -11.94 26.60 8.80
N CYS A 78 -11.44 25.60 9.54
CA CYS A 78 -12.25 24.68 10.37
C CYS A 78 -13.37 23.96 9.58
N LYS A 79 -13.19 23.72 8.28
CA LYS A 79 -14.18 23.05 7.41
C LYS A 79 -14.31 21.54 7.64
N GLY A 80 -13.56 20.99 8.58
CA GLY A 80 -13.57 19.57 8.94
C GLY A 80 -12.34 19.19 9.77
N SER A 81 -12.34 17.96 10.30
CA SER A 81 -11.17 17.44 11.00
C SER A 81 -10.01 17.15 10.04
N GLN A 82 -8.78 17.09 10.57
CA GLN A 82 -7.60 16.71 9.79
C GLN A 82 -7.81 15.38 9.04
N VAL A 83 -8.48 14.41 9.68
CA VAL A 83 -8.76 13.08 9.09
C VAL A 83 -9.70 13.19 7.89
N GLU A 84 -10.76 13.98 7.99
CA GLU A 84 -11.72 14.19 6.90
C GLU A 84 -11.08 14.89 5.71
N ILE A 85 -10.23 15.90 5.98
CA ILE A 85 -9.49 16.63 4.95
C ILE A 85 -8.47 15.71 4.27
N CYS A 86 -7.76 14.89 5.04
CA CYS A 86 -6.79 13.94 4.51
C CYS A 86 -7.46 12.92 3.56
N ARG A 87 -8.64 12.42 3.95
CA ARG A 87 -9.48 11.55 3.10
C ARG A 87 -9.97 12.28 1.84
N LYS A 88 -10.48 13.50 1.97
CA LYS A 88 -10.99 14.32 0.86
C LYS A 88 -9.93 14.54 -0.23
N TYR A 89 -8.68 14.78 0.17
CA TYR A 89 -7.58 15.04 -0.76
C TYR A 89 -6.74 13.80 -1.09
N HIS A 90 -7.13 12.61 -0.65
CA HIS A 90 -6.38 11.35 -0.82
C HIS A 90 -4.91 11.47 -0.38
N ILE A 91 -4.70 12.29 0.65
CA ILE A 91 -3.42 12.47 1.32
C ILE A 91 -3.30 11.31 2.31
N SER A 92 -2.15 10.66 2.32
CA SER A 92 -1.78 9.53 3.17
C SER A 92 -0.30 9.65 3.49
#